data_AF-A0A645IYH1-F1
#
_entry.id   AF-A0A645IYH1-F1
#
_cell.length_a   1.000
_cell.length_b   1.000
_cell.length_c   1.000
_cell.angle_alpha   90.00
_cell.angle_beta   90.00
_cell.angle_gamma   90.00
#
_symmetry.space_group_name_H-M   'P 1'
#
loop_
_entity.id
_entity.type
_entity.pdbx_description
1 polymer ?
#
loop_
_entity_poly.entity_id
_entity_poly.type
_entity_poly.pdbx_seq_one_letter_code
_entity_poly.pdbx_strand_id
1 'polypeptide(L)' 'MIGCTVALRFEDGVQEIYQLLGAWDGDPERNWLSYKTRLGEAVYGHKVGSRLTVPGNRVCVLESVRPLPSDVLDELD' A
#
# COMPACT_ATOMS: atom_id res chain seq x y z
N MET A 1 0.82 -5.07 8.35
CA MET A 1 0.31 -4.00 9.23
C MET A 1 -0.72 -3.23 8.43
N ILE A 2 -1.84 -2.84 9.04
CA ILE A 2 -2.89 -2.00 8.42
C ILE A 2 -2.84 -0.64 9.12
N GLY A 3 -3.25 0.44 8.44
CA GLY A 3 -3.13 1.80 8.94
C GLY A 3 -1.72 2.35 8.76
N CYS A 4 -1.11 2.11 7.59
CA CYS A 4 0.22 2.61 7.27
C CYS A 4 0.33 3.12 5.83
N THR A 5 1.27 4.02 5.59
CA THR A 5 1.68 4.43 4.25
C THR A 5 2.75 3.48 3.73
N VAL A 6 2.52 2.89 2.57
CA VAL A 6 3.47 2.00 1.89
C VAL A 6 3.94 2.62 0.58
N ALA A 7 5.25 2.56 0.33
CA ALA A 7 5.82 2.95 -0.95
C ALA A 7 6.28 1.69 -1.70
N LEU A 8 5.79 1.51 -2.93
CA LEU A 8 6.17 0.42 -3.81
C LEU A 8 7.05 0.98 -4.93
N ARG A 9 8.25 0.44 -5.07
CA ARG A 9 9.15 0.75 -6.19
C ARG A 9 9.11 -0.38 -7.21
N PHE A 10 8.67 -0.08 -8.42
CA PHE A 10 8.60 -1.03 -9.53
C PHE A 10 9.93 -1.11 -10.29
N GLU A 11 10.11 -2.18 -11.05
CA GLU A 11 11.34 -2.40 -11.83
C GLU A 11 11.54 -1.39 -12.98
N ASP A 12 10.46 -0.79 -13.46
CA ASP A 12 10.48 0.30 -14.44
C ASP A 12 10.94 1.65 -13.82
N GLY A 13 11.22 1.68 -12.52
CA GLY A 13 11.63 2.86 -11.77
C GLY A 13 10.46 3.69 -11.24
N VAL A 14 9.22 3.34 -11.58
CA VAL A 14 8.02 4.03 -11.07
C VAL A 14 7.87 3.73 -9.58
N GLN A 15 7.50 4.75 -8.82
CA GLN A 15 7.19 4.65 -7.41
C GLN A 15 5.72 5.01 -7.20
N GLU A 16 4.98 4.10 -6.58
CA GLU A 16 3.57 4.30 -6.20
C GLU A 16 3.47 4.31 -4.68
N ILE A 17 2.70 5.24 -4.12
CA ILE A 17 2.51 5.39 -2.68
C ILE A 17 1.05 5.13 -2.37
N TYR A 18 0.79 4.22 -1.44
CA TYR A 18 -0.55 3.83 -1.04
C TYR A 18 -0.74 3.97 0.47
N GLN A 19 -1.96 4.30 0.88
CA GLN A 19 -2.39 4.14 2.25
C GLN A 19 -3.00 2.75 2.40
N LEU A 20 -2.34 1.84 3.10
CA LEU A 20 -2.86 0.49 3.33
C LEU A 20 -3.84 0.52 4.50
N LEU A 21 -5.14 0.53 4.17
CA LEU A 21 -6.24 0.77 5.10
C LEU A 21 -7.12 -0.46 5.29
N GLY A 22 -8.18 -0.31 6.08
CA GLY A 22 -9.14 -1.36 6.41
C GLY A 22 -9.93 -1.87 5.20
N ALA A 23 -10.79 -2.85 5.44
CA ALA A 23 -11.52 -3.54 4.39
C ALA A 23 -12.44 -2.61 3.57
N TRP A 24 -12.95 -1.56 4.22
CA TRP A 24 -13.97 -0.66 3.71
C TRP A 24 -13.44 0.73 3.36
N ASP A 25 -12.21 1.04 3.78
CA ASP A 25 -11.60 2.38 3.66
C ASP A 25 -10.81 2.54 2.35
N GLY A 26 -11.19 1.81 1.31
CA GLY A 26 -10.53 1.86 0.01
C GLY A 26 -11.06 2.99 -0.85
N ASP A 27 -10.16 3.82 -1.39
CA ASP A 27 -10.46 4.91 -2.33
C ASP A 27 -9.33 5.00 -3.38
N PRO A 28 -9.55 4.49 -4.60
CA PRO A 28 -8.56 4.53 -5.68
C PRO A 28 -8.14 5.94 -6.09
N GLU A 29 -9.02 6.94 -5.99
CA GLU A 29 -8.71 8.32 -6.40
C GLU A 29 -7.70 8.97 -5.45
N ARG A 30 -7.67 8.50 -4.20
CA ARG A 30 -6.80 9.02 -3.13
C ARG A 30 -5.62 8.10 -2.82
N ASN A 31 -5.43 7.03 -3.60
CA ASN A 31 -4.47 5.96 -3.33
C ASN A 31 -4.68 5.26 -1.97
N TRP A 32 -5.93 5.20 -1.51
CA TRP A 32 -6.31 4.45 -0.33
C TRP A 32 -6.59 3.01 -0.73
N LEU A 33 -5.71 2.13 -0.28
CA LEU A 33 -5.65 0.73 -0.63
C LEU A 33 -6.25 -0.11 0.50
N SER A 34 -7.44 -0.64 0.28
CA SER A 34 -8.01 -1.65 1.18
C SER A 34 -7.15 -2.91 1.16
N TYR A 35 -6.80 -3.43 2.34
CA TYR A 35 -6.00 -4.66 2.47
C TYR A 35 -6.67 -5.89 1.85
N LYS A 36 -7.98 -5.86 1.57
CA LYS A 36 -8.74 -6.94 0.92
C LYS A 36 -8.69 -6.92 -0.61
N THR A 37 -8.10 -5.87 -1.20
CA THR A 37 -7.85 -5.87 -2.64
C THR A 37 -6.69 -6.81 -2.97
N ARG A 38 -6.60 -7.30 -4.21
CA ARG A 38 -5.48 -8.17 -4.62
C ARG A 38 -4.11 -7.52 -4.42
N LEU A 39 -4.00 -6.20 -4.62
CA LEU A 39 -2.78 -5.45 -4.35
C LEU A 39 -2.54 -5.31 -2.84
N GLY A 40 -3.58 -4.99 -2.08
CA GLY A 40 -3.52 -4.91 -0.61
C GLY A 40 -3.05 -6.22 0.01
N GLU A 41 -3.60 -7.36 -0.40
CA GLU A 41 -3.21 -8.69 0.07
C GLU A 41 -1.76 -9.05 -0.30
N ALA A 42 -1.31 -8.66 -1.50
CA ALA A 42 0.06 -8.89 -1.95
C ALA A 42 1.12 -8.08 -1.17
N VAL A 43 0.73 -6.94 -0.59
CA VAL A 43 1.60 -6.08 0.21
C VAL A 43 1.45 -6.38 1.71
N TYR A 44 0.25 -6.76 2.13
CA TYR A 44 -0.07 -7.02 3.52
C TYR A 44 0.77 -8.16 4.09
N GLY A 45 1.40 -7.90 5.23
CA GLY A 45 2.23 -8.88 5.94
C GLY A 45 3.69 -8.94 5.48
N HIS A 46 4.06 -8.22 4.42
CA HIS A 46 5.44 -8.15 3.96
C HIS A 46 6.25 -7.04 4.68
N LYS A 47 7.57 -7.22 4.70
CA LYS A 47 8.52 -6.28 5.32
C LYS A 47 9.17 -5.38 4.28
N VAL A 48 9.61 -4.19 4.70
CA VAL A 48 10.44 -3.31 3.87
C VAL A 48 11.63 -4.08 3.29
N GLY A 49 11.91 -3.86 2.01
CA GLY A 49 12.91 -4.58 1.22
C GLY A 49 12.41 -5.88 0.59
N SER A 50 11.18 -6.35 0.91
CA SER A 50 10.62 -7.54 0.28
C SER A 50 10.28 -7.27 -1.19
N ARG A 51 10.64 -8.22 -2.06
CA ARG A 51 10.22 -8.25 -3.46
C ARG A 51 8.87 -8.95 -3.55
N LEU A 52 7.90 -8.29 -4.16
CA LEU A 52 6.49 -8.69 -4.22
C LEU A 52 6.05 -8.77 -5.68
N THR A 53 5.19 -9.75 -5.97
CA THR A 53 4.49 -9.83 -7.25
C THR A 53 3.07 -9.32 -7.04
N VAL A 54 2.71 -8.26 -7.74
CA VAL A 54 1.40 -7.60 -7.63
C VAL A 54 0.53 -7.91 -8.85
N PRO A 55 -0.78 -7.57 -8.84
CA PRO A 55 -1.67 -7.85 -9.97
C PRO A 55 -1.14 -7.31 -11.31
N GLY A 56 -1.42 -8.05 -12.38
CA GLY A 56 -0.83 -7.78 -13.70
C GLY A 56 0.59 -8.32 -13.88
N ASN A 57 1.03 -9.22 -12.98
CA ASN A 57 2.34 -9.86 -13.02
C ASN A 57 3.51 -8.85 -12.94
N ARG A 58 3.25 -7.67 -12.38
CA ARG A 58 4.26 -6.65 -12.10
C ARG A 58 5.03 -7.03 -10.85
N VAL A 59 6.32 -6.75 -10.85
CA VAL A 59 7.19 -6.97 -9.69
C VAL A 59 7.58 -5.62 -9.09
N CYS A 60 7.48 -5.51 -7.77
CA CYS A 60 7.89 -4.33 -7.04
C CYS A 60 8.64 -4.70 -5.76
N VAL A 61 9.31 -3.73 -5.18
CA VAL A 61 9.93 -3.82 -3.86
C VAL A 61 9.18 -2.89 -2.92
N LEU A 62 8.84 -3.40 -1.74
CA LEU A 62 8.31 -2.57 -0.66
C LEU A 62 9.43 -1.67 -0.13
N GLU A 63 9.48 -0.42 -0.59
CA GLU A 63 10.57 0.51 -0.30
C GLU A 63 10.50 1.07 1.11
N SER A 64 9.31 1.43 1.59
CA SER A 64 9.13 1.93 2.94
C SER A 64 7.73 1.65 3.47
N VAL A 65 7.65 1.52 4.79
CA VAL A 65 6.40 1.48 5.55
C VAL A 65 6.50 2.58 6.60
N ARG A 66 5.58 3.54 6.54
CA ARG A 66 5.52 4.68 7.45
C ARG A 66 4.18 4.72 8.17
N PRO A 67 4.10 5.34 9.36
CA PRO A 67 2.82 5.60 10.02
C PRO A 67 1.89 6.40 9.09
N LEU A 68 0.58 6.19 9.25
CA LEU A 68 -0.42 6.98 8.55
C LEU A 68 -0.27 8.46 8.92
N PRO A 69 -0.32 9.40 7.95
CA PRO A 69 -0.36 10.82 8.27
C PRO A 69 -1.64 11.18 9.05
N SER A 70 -1.55 12.19 9.91
CA SER A 70 -2.68 12.69 10.73
C SER A 70 -3.90 13.04 9.87
N ASP A 71 -3.68 13.66 8.72
CA ASP A 71 -4.75 14.11 7.84
C ASP A 71 -5.61 12.95 7.34
N VAL A 72 -5.02 11.76 7.13
CA VAL A 72 -5.78 10.56 6.73
C VAL A 72 -6.45 9.94 7.95
N LEU A 73 -5.83 9.98 9.14
CA LEU A 73 -6.45 9.48 10.37
C LEU A 73 -7.70 10.28 10.73
N ASP A 74 -7.68 11.61 10.55
CA ASP A 74 -8.81 12.49 10.83
C ASP A 74 -10.01 12.23 9.90
N GLU A 75 -9.78 11.59 8.75
CA GLU A 75 -10.84 11.20 7.81
C GLU A 75 -11.34 9.77 8.00
N LEU A 76 -10.64 8.97 8.81
CA LEU A 76 -11.02 7.61 9.19
C LEU A 76 -11.73 7.66 10.55
N ASP A 77 -12.97 8.16 10.56
CA ASP A 77 -13.85 8.21 11.74
C ASP A 77 -14.26 6.82 12.28
#